data_AF-A0AAW1TMA6-F1
#
_entry.id   AF-A0AAW1TMA6-F1
#
_cell.length_a   1.000
_cell.length_b   1.000
_cell.length_c   1.000
_cell.angle_alpha   90.00
_cell.angle_beta   90.00
_cell.angle_gamma   90.00
#
_symmetry.space_group_name_H-M   'P 1'
#
loop_
_entity.id
_entity.type
_entity.pdbx_description
1 polymer ?
#
loop_
_entity_poly.entity_id
_entity_poly.type
_entity_poly.pdbx_seq_one_letter_code
_entity_poly.pdbx_strand_id
1 'polypeptide(L)'
;MKLFVAVSALLAVASALPASPVPYKQGEPIAILRLDNEGVQADGSYKFAFETANGIAQEEQGQLKQIPNSPEPVNTVQGQIRYTSDDGVPIILSYIADENGFQPQGDHLPKPHPIPEAILKSLEYNAAHPEEDEQKPYAKQPRF
;
A
#
# COMPACT_ATOMS: atom_id res chain seq x y z
N MET A 1 24.12 -53.89 -13.98
CA MET A 1 24.08 -53.18 -12.69
C MET A 1 24.96 -51.92 -12.66
N LYS A 2 25.27 -51.10 -13.69
CA LYS A 2 24.71 -50.75 -15.00
C LYS A 2 23.18 -50.69 -14.96
N LEU A 3 22.61 -49.49 -15.11
CA LEU A 3 21.21 -49.23 -15.54
C LEU A 3 20.12 -48.83 -14.51
N PHE A 4 20.41 -48.25 -13.34
CA PHE A 4 19.32 -47.68 -12.48
C PHE A 4 19.53 -46.26 -11.94
N VAL A 5 20.76 -45.75 -11.82
CA VAL A 5 20.98 -44.40 -11.26
C VAL A 5 20.87 -43.30 -12.33
N ALA A 6 20.97 -43.64 -13.61
CA ALA A 6 20.93 -42.67 -14.71
C ALA A 6 19.52 -42.20 -15.12
N VAL A 7 18.44 -42.85 -14.64
CA VAL A 7 17.07 -42.54 -15.07
C VAL A 7 16.39 -41.48 -14.18
N SER A 8 16.84 -41.28 -12.93
CA SER A 8 16.21 -40.29 -12.04
C SER A 8 16.66 -38.85 -12.28
N ALA A 9 17.77 -38.63 -12.99
CA ALA A 9 18.26 -37.28 -13.30
C ALA A 9 17.69 -36.70 -14.62
N LEU A 10 16.98 -37.51 -15.40
CA LEU A 10 16.31 -37.09 -16.65
C LEU A 10 14.81 -36.80 -16.46
N LEU A 11 14.28 -36.94 -15.24
CA LEU A 11 12.85 -36.81 -14.94
C LEU A 11 12.52 -35.66 -13.98
N ALA A 12 13.44 -34.71 -13.79
CA ALA A 12 13.21 -33.49 -13.01
C ALA A 12 13.39 -32.20 -13.84
N VAL A 13 13.32 -32.30 -15.17
CA VAL A 13 13.44 -31.16 -16.08
C VAL A 13 12.24 -31.13 -17.04
N ALA A 14 11.00 -31.00 -16.53
CA ALA A 14 9.83 -30.77 -17.39
C ALA A 14 8.56 -30.39 -16.62
N SER A 15 8.57 -29.29 -15.84
CA SER A 15 7.29 -28.64 -15.49
C SER A 15 7.47 -27.18 -15.09
N ALA A 16 8.20 -26.41 -15.90
CA ALA A 16 7.99 -24.98 -15.99
C ALA A 16 7.57 -24.72 -17.44
N LEU A 17 6.27 -24.86 -17.72
CA LEU A 17 5.73 -24.29 -18.94
C LEU A 17 5.99 -22.77 -18.84
N PRO A 18 6.69 -22.14 -19.79
CA PRO A 18 6.68 -20.69 -19.85
C PRO A 18 5.20 -20.31 -19.96
N ALA A 19 4.71 -19.49 -19.03
CA ALA A 19 3.42 -18.83 -19.19
C ALA A 19 3.44 -18.22 -20.58
N SER A 20 2.57 -18.71 -21.48
CA SER A 20 2.49 -18.15 -22.83
C SER A 20 2.28 -16.66 -22.64
N PRO A 21 3.13 -15.79 -23.20
CA PRO A 21 2.90 -14.36 -23.10
C PRO A 21 1.50 -14.12 -23.64
N VAL A 22 0.58 -13.73 -22.76
CA VAL A 22 -0.75 -13.31 -23.17
C VAL A 22 -0.48 -12.24 -24.22
N PRO A 23 -0.90 -12.43 -25.48
CA PRO A 23 -0.65 -11.44 -26.49
C PRO A 23 -1.43 -10.20 -26.07
N TYR A 24 -0.74 -9.24 -25.47
CA TYR A 24 -1.23 -7.88 -25.37
C TYR A 24 -1.50 -7.47 -26.82
N LYS A 25 -2.77 -7.33 -27.18
CA LYS A 25 -3.15 -6.70 -28.44
C LYS A 25 -2.49 -5.33 -28.39
N GLN A 26 -1.38 -5.14 -29.09
CA GLN A 26 -0.84 -3.81 -29.33
C GLN A 26 -1.90 -3.08 -30.15
N GLY A 27 -2.73 -2.30 -29.45
CA GLY A 27 -3.61 -1.33 -30.07
C GLY A 27 -2.79 -0.21 -30.69
N GLU A 28 -3.48 0.71 -31.37
CA GLU A 28 -2.88 1.96 -31.80
C GLU A 28 -2.17 2.66 -30.63
N PRO A 29 -1.00 3.29 -30.86
CA PRO A 29 -0.30 4.05 -29.84
C PRO A 29 -1.21 5.12 -29.23
N ILE A 30 -1.26 5.18 -27.89
CA ILE A 30 -2.01 6.22 -27.18
C ILE A 30 -1.10 7.44 -27.04
N ALA A 31 -1.55 8.59 -27.55
CA ALA A 31 -0.78 9.84 -27.46
C ALA A 31 -0.68 10.36 -26.01
N ILE A 32 0.43 11.02 -25.70
CA ILE A 32 0.60 11.83 -24.48
C ILE A 32 0.10 13.24 -24.81
N LEU A 33 -0.89 13.72 -24.06
CA LEU A 33 -1.47 15.05 -24.20
C LEU A 33 -0.74 16.10 -23.36
N ARG A 34 -0.26 15.70 -22.17
CA ARG A 34 0.51 16.55 -21.26
C ARG A 34 1.67 15.76 -20.66
N LEU A 35 2.81 16.42 -20.52
CA LEU A 35 3.97 15.92 -19.78
C LEU A 35 4.67 17.10 -19.11
N ASP A 36 4.56 17.15 -17.79
CA ASP A 36 5.27 18.11 -16.95
C ASP A 36 6.33 17.33 -16.15
N ASN A 37 7.60 17.71 -16.29
CA ASN A 37 8.71 17.11 -15.56
C ASN A 37 9.71 18.20 -15.20
N GLU A 38 9.69 18.63 -13.95
CA GLU A 38 10.57 19.68 -13.44
C GLU A 38 11.98 19.17 -13.10
N GLY A 39 12.18 17.84 -13.12
CA GLY A 39 13.39 17.21 -12.61
C GLY A 39 13.54 17.35 -11.10
N VAL A 40 14.69 16.96 -10.58
CA VAL A 40 15.03 17.07 -9.15
C VAL A 40 15.67 18.43 -8.90
N GLN A 41 15.10 19.17 -7.95
CA GLN A 41 15.58 20.47 -7.49
C GLN A 41 16.76 20.31 -6.52
N ALA A 42 17.46 21.42 -6.23
CA ALA A 42 18.63 21.41 -5.35
C ALA A 42 18.33 20.95 -3.91
N ASP A 43 17.10 21.12 -3.45
CA ASP A 43 16.61 20.66 -2.13
C ASP A 43 16.11 19.20 -2.15
N GLY A 44 16.22 18.51 -3.29
CA GLY A 44 15.75 17.13 -3.48
C GLY A 44 14.25 17.02 -3.79
N SER A 45 13.51 18.13 -3.87
CA SER A 45 12.11 18.11 -4.30
C SER A 45 11.98 17.88 -5.81
N TYR A 46 10.85 17.35 -6.25
CA TYR A 46 10.53 17.21 -7.67
C TYR A 46 9.03 17.27 -7.91
N LYS A 47 8.64 17.53 -9.16
CA LYS A 47 7.27 17.43 -9.64
C LYS A 47 7.21 16.75 -10.99
N PHE A 48 6.21 15.90 -11.14
CA PHE A 48 5.97 15.14 -12.34
C PHE A 48 4.46 15.01 -12.58
N ALA A 49 4.03 15.23 -13.81
CA ALA A 49 2.66 14.94 -14.21
C ALA A 49 2.59 14.52 -15.67
N PHE A 50 1.65 13.65 -16.01
CA PHE A 50 1.32 13.35 -17.41
C PHE A 50 -0.16 13.09 -17.61
N GLU A 51 -0.60 13.22 -18.86
CA GLU A 51 -1.94 12.89 -19.30
C GLU A 51 -1.89 12.23 -20.67
N THR A 52 -2.68 11.17 -20.87
CA THR A 52 -2.78 10.41 -22.12
C THR A 52 -4.12 10.65 -22.81
N ALA A 53 -4.17 10.39 -24.11
CA ALA A 53 -5.37 10.59 -24.93
C ALA A 53 -6.55 9.68 -24.56
N ASN A 54 -6.29 8.56 -23.86
CA ASN A 54 -7.33 7.68 -23.33
C ASN A 54 -7.74 8.01 -21.89
N GLY A 55 -7.36 9.19 -21.37
CA GLY A 55 -7.83 9.69 -20.07
C GLY A 55 -7.09 9.15 -18.85
N ILE A 56 -5.93 8.50 -19.02
CA ILE A 56 -5.03 8.19 -17.92
C ILE A 56 -4.28 9.47 -17.58
N ALA A 57 -4.28 9.86 -16.30
CA ALA A 57 -3.41 10.93 -15.84
C ALA A 57 -2.81 10.59 -14.49
N GLN A 58 -1.60 11.10 -14.27
CA GLN A 58 -0.91 11.00 -13.00
C GLN A 58 -0.29 12.36 -12.70
N GLU A 59 -0.31 12.72 -11.43
CA GLU A 59 0.47 13.82 -10.87
C GLU A 59 1.12 13.36 -9.57
N GLU A 60 2.37 13.74 -9.38
CA GLU A 60 3.15 13.39 -8.20
C GLU A 60 4.14 14.51 -7.88
N GLN A 61 4.32 14.75 -6.59
CA GLN A 61 5.41 15.58 -6.08
C GLN A 61 6.10 14.87 -4.92
N GLY A 62 7.42 14.96 -4.88
CA GLY A 62 8.23 14.44 -3.79
C GLY A 62 9.10 15.52 -3.17
N GLN A 63 9.44 15.32 -1.90
CA GLN A 63 10.30 16.23 -1.13
C GLN A 63 11.03 15.47 -0.03
N LEU A 64 12.22 15.94 0.33
CA LEU A 64 12.97 15.43 1.49
C LEU A 64 12.46 16.10 2.77
N LYS A 65 12.06 15.29 3.76
CA LYS A 65 11.54 15.73 5.04
C LYS A 65 12.45 15.21 6.16
N GLN A 66 12.95 16.12 7.01
CA GLN A 66 13.62 15.71 8.24
C GLN A 66 12.57 15.24 9.25
N ILE A 67 12.67 13.99 9.70
CA ILE A 67 11.79 13.45 10.75
C ILE A 67 12.53 13.35 12.10
N PRO A 68 11.84 13.50 13.24
CA PRO A 68 12.44 13.31 14.55
C PRO A 68 13.08 11.92 14.68
N ASN A 69 14.25 11.84 15.29
CA ASN A 69 14.99 10.59 15.54
C ASN A 69 15.49 9.85 14.28
N SER A 70 15.44 10.46 13.09
CA SER A 70 16.14 9.95 11.91
C SER A 70 17.42 10.75 11.66
N PRO A 71 18.58 10.12 11.45
CA PRO A 71 19.80 10.81 11.08
C PRO A 71 19.75 11.36 9.65
N GLU A 72 18.99 10.70 8.77
CA GLU A 72 18.85 11.06 7.37
C GLU A 72 17.44 11.60 7.08
N PRO A 73 17.27 12.54 6.14
CA PRO A 73 15.97 12.97 5.70
C PRO A 73 15.24 11.84 4.97
N VAL A 74 13.92 11.77 5.17
CA VAL A 74 13.04 10.78 4.54
C VAL A 74 12.37 11.40 3.32
N ASN A 75 12.36 10.68 2.20
CA ASN A 75 11.62 11.10 1.03
C ASN A 75 10.12 10.92 1.28
N THR A 76 9.36 12.01 1.17
CA THR A 76 7.90 12.04 1.26
C THR A 76 7.35 12.34 -0.12
N VAL A 77 6.49 11.45 -0.62
CA VAL A 77 5.88 11.56 -1.94
C VAL A 77 4.37 11.59 -1.80
N GLN A 78 3.71 12.50 -2.52
CA GLN A 78 2.26 12.51 -2.62
C GLN A 78 1.84 12.63 -4.07
N GLY A 79 0.76 11.97 -4.44
CA GLY A 79 0.29 11.98 -5.80
C GLY A 79 -1.15 11.53 -5.96
N GLN A 80 -1.60 11.63 -7.20
CA GLN A 80 -2.91 11.18 -7.64
C GLN A 80 -2.79 10.50 -9.01
N ILE A 81 -3.48 9.38 -9.17
CA ILE A 81 -3.65 8.66 -10.43
C ILE A 81 -5.13 8.62 -10.75
N ARG A 82 -5.49 8.92 -11.99
CA ARG A 82 -6.84 8.75 -12.52
C ARG A 82 -6.83 7.94 -13.80
N TYR A 83 -7.79 7.04 -13.96
CA TYR A 83 -8.01 6.27 -15.18
C TYR A 83 -9.46 5.78 -15.22
N THR A 84 -9.89 5.26 -16.36
CA THR A 84 -11.20 4.58 -16.47
C THR A 84 -10.98 3.08 -16.41
N SER A 85 -11.71 2.37 -15.55
CA SER A 85 -11.64 0.90 -15.45
C SER A 85 -12.21 0.23 -16.70
N ASP A 86 -11.97 -1.07 -16.84
CA ASP A 86 -12.52 -1.89 -17.94
C ASP A 86 -14.07 -1.88 -17.95
N ASP A 87 -14.70 -1.64 -16.79
CA ASP A 87 -16.15 -1.51 -16.64
C ASP A 87 -16.66 -0.09 -16.97
N GLY A 88 -15.79 0.82 -17.41
CA GLY A 88 -16.15 2.21 -17.71
C GLY A 88 -16.28 3.12 -16.48
N VAL A 89 -15.87 2.64 -15.30
CA VAL A 89 -15.98 3.41 -14.05
C VAL A 89 -14.75 4.29 -13.89
N PRO A 90 -14.89 5.61 -13.64
CA PRO A 90 -13.76 6.46 -13.35
C PRO A 90 -13.14 6.07 -12.00
N ILE A 91 -11.85 5.78 -12.02
CA ILE A 91 -11.04 5.45 -10.85
C ILE A 91 -10.14 6.63 -10.52
N ILE A 92 -10.14 7.02 -9.26
CA ILE A 92 -9.22 8.00 -8.68
C ILE A 92 -8.53 7.33 -7.49
N LEU A 93 -7.20 7.41 -7.48
CA LEU A 93 -6.33 6.94 -6.42
C LEU A 93 -5.43 8.09 -5.97
N SER A 94 -5.58 8.54 -4.73
CA SER A 94 -4.65 9.47 -4.09
C SER A 94 -3.76 8.71 -3.12
N TYR A 95 -2.53 9.15 -2.92
CA TYR A 95 -1.61 8.48 -2.00
C TYR A 95 -0.61 9.43 -1.36
N ILE A 96 -0.13 9.00 -0.21
CA ILE A 96 1.07 9.51 0.46
C ILE A 96 2.01 8.33 0.68
N ALA A 97 3.29 8.50 0.36
CA ALA A 97 4.36 7.56 0.67
C ALA A 97 5.39 8.27 1.54
N ASP A 98 5.53 7.83 2.78
CA ASP A 98 6.41 8.45 3.78
C ASP A 98 7.02 7.38 4.70
N GLU A 99 7.52 7.77 5.87
CA GLU A 99 8.08 6.87 6.88
C GLU A 99 7.12 5.75 7.35
N ASN A 100 5.81 5.95 7.20
CA ASN A 100 4.77 4.98 7.54
C ASN A 100 4.39 4.07 6.36
N GLY A 101 5.11 4.18 5.24
CA GLY A 101 4.88 3.42 4.02
C GLY A 101 3.86 4.08 3.09
N PHE A 102 3.37 3.28 2.13
CA PHE A 102 2.42 3.73 1.10
C PHE A 102 0.98 3.66 1.62
N GLN A 103 0.29 4.80 1.57
CA GLN A 103 -1.04 5.00 2.14
C GLN A 103 -2.02 5.42 1.04
N PRO A 104 -2.58 4.46 0.29
CA PRO A 104 -3.51 4.75 -0.81
C PRO A 104 -4.92 5.03 -0.32
N GLN A 105 -5.61 5.93 -1.02
CA GLN A 105 -6.98 6.34 -0.77
C GLN A 105 -7.74 6.36 -2.10
N GLY A 106 -8.86 5.65 -2.15
CA GLY A 106 -9.71 5.55 -3.34
C GLY A 106 -10.93 4.68 -3.07
N ASP A 107 -12.06 5.01 -3.71
CA ASP A 107 -13.33 4.31 -3.46
C ASP A 107 -13.34 2.84 -3.88
N HIS A 108 -12.47 2.49 -4.81
CA HIS A 108 -12.29 1.14 -5.33
C HIS A 108 -11.42 0.25 -4.42
N LEU A 109 -10.79 0.82 -3.38
CA LEU A 109 -9.95 0.06 -2.47
C LEU A 109 -10.81 -0.74 -1.48
N PRO A 110 -10.34 -1.93 -1.05
CA PRO A 110 -11.00 -2.68 0.01
C PRO A 110 -11.13 -1.82 1.27
N LYS A 111 -12.35 -1.65 1.76
CA LYS A 111 -12.63 -0.99 3.04
C LYS A 111 -12.64 -2.05 4.15
N PRO A 112 -12.06 -1.77 5.34
CA PRO A 112 -12.19 -2.65 6.49
C PRO A 112 -13.66 -2.95 6.77
N HIS A 113 -13.96 -4.18 7.19
CA HIS A 113 -15.30 -4.52 7.64
C HIS A 113 -15.68 -3.65 8.85
N PRO A 114 -16.96 -3.27 9.00
CA PRO A 114 -17.41 -2.48 10.14
C PRO A 114 -17.13 -3.23 11.45
N ILE A 115 -16.82 -2.48 12.51
CA ILE A 115 -16.65 -3.03 13.85
C ILE A 115 -17.98 -3.67 14.29
N PRO A 116 -17.99 -4.91 14.83
CA PRO A 116 -19.22 -5.55 15.31
C PRO A 116 -19.91 -4.74 16.41
N GLU A 117 -21.26 -4.70 16.40
CA GLU A 117 -22.08 -3.93 17.35
C GLU A 117 -21.79 -4.29 18.83
N ALA A 118 -21.52 -5.57 19.11
CA ALA A 118 -21.19 -6.02 20.47
C ALA A 118 -19.90 -5.38 20.99
N ILE A 119 -18.91 -5.16 20.11
CA ILE A 119 -17.66 -4.51 20.47
C ILE A 119 -17.89 -3.02 20.74
N LEU A 120 -18.69 -2.35 19.91
CA LEU A 120 -19.09 -0.96 20.13
C LEU A 120 -19.79 -0.80 21.49
N LYS A 121 -20.78 -1.65 21.79
CA LYS A 121 -21.46 -1.66 23.10
C LYS A 121 -20.51 -1.89 24.27
N SER A 122 -19.55 -2.80 24.12
CA SER A 122 -18.54 -3.04 25.16
C SER A 122 -17.65 -1.83 25.37
N LEU A 123 -17.23 -1.14 24.31
CA LEU A 123 -16.41 0.07 24.41
C LEU A 123 -17.18 1.22 25.06
N GLU A 124 -18.44 1.42 24.68
CA GLU A 124 -19.33 2.40 25.31
C GLU A 124 -19.55 2.10 26.80
N TYR A 125 -19.78 0.82 27.14
CA TYR A 125 -19.90 0.41 28.53
C TYR A 125 -18.63 0.70 29.32
N ASN A 126 -17.46 0.33 28.81
CA ASN A 126 -16.17 0.57 29.47
C ASN A 126 -15.89 2.08 29.64
N ALA A 127 -16.25 2.89 28.64
CA ALA A 127 -16.11 4.35 28.71
C ALA A 127 -17.06 4.98 29.74
N ALA A 128 -18.26 4.43 29.90
CA ALA A 128 -19.26 4.88 30.88
C ALA A 128 -18.98 4.37 32.31
N HIS A 129 -18.19 3.30 32.46
CA HIS A 129 -17.83 2.67 33.74
C HIS A 129 -16.30 2.62 33.89
N PRO A 130 -15.63 3.78 34.03
CA PRO A 130 -14.21 3.81 34.32
C PRO A 130 -13.93 3.03 35.62
N GLU A 131 -12.85 2.24 35.63
CA GLU A 131 -12.45 1.51 36.82
C GLU A 131 -12.22 2.52 37.96
N GLU A 132 -12.91 2.31 39.09
CA GLU A 132 -12.54 3.01 40.31
C GLU A 132 -11.21 2.43 40.78
N ASP A 133 -10.18 3.27 40.92
CA ASP A 133 -8.92 2.91 41.56
C ASP A 133 -9.19 2.58 43.04
N GLU A 134 -9.73 1.38 43.32
CA GLU A 134 -9.79 0.85 44.67
C GLU A 134 -8.35 0.52 45.10
N GLN A 135 -7.62 1.52 45.59
CA GLN A 135 -6.45 1.30 46.44
C GLN A 135 -6.93 0.56 47.69
N LYS A 136 -7.12 -0.75 47.60
CA LYS A 136 -7.36 -1.59 48.76
C LYS A 136 -6.08 -1.58 49.58
N PRO A 137 -6.05 -0.96 50.78
CA PRO A 137 -4.88 -1.07 51.62
C PRO A 137 -4.64 -2.56 51.86
N TYR A 138 -3.46 -3.04 51.48
CA TYR A 138 -3.06 -4.43 51.69
C TYR A 138 -3.22 -4.76 53.17
N ALA A 139 -4.31 -5.45 53.53
CA ALA A 139 -4.53 -5.88 54.89
C ALA A 139 -3.42 -6.89 55.22
N LYS A 140 -2.45 -6.47 56.04
CA LYS A 140 -1.38 -7.35 56.53
C LYS A 140 -2.06 -8.53 57.21
N GLN A 141 -2.02 -9.70 56.56
CA GLN A 141 -2.50 -10.94 57.17
C GLN A 141 -1.72 -11.16 58.47
N PRO A 142 -2.40 -11.50 59.59
CA PRO A 142 -1.72 -11.80 60.82
C PRO A 142 -0.82 -13.03 60.59
N ARG A 143 0.47 -12.89 60.89
CA ARG A 143 1.37 -14.04 60.94
C ARG A 143 0.96 -14.90 62.12
N PHE A 144 0.61 -16.15 61.84
CA PHE A 144 0.51 -17.21 62.85
C PHE A 144 1.92 -17.69 63.23
#